data_AF-A0A8I1K9R0-F1
#
_entry.id   AF-A0A8I1K9R0-F1
#
_cell.length_a   1.000
_cell.length_b   1.000
_cell.length_c   1.000
_cell.angle_alpha   90.00
_cell.angle_beta   90.00
_cell.angle_gamma   90.00
#
_symmetry.space_group_name_H-M   'P 1'
#
loop_
_entity.id
_entity.type
_entity.pdbx_description
1 polymer ?
#
loop_
_entity_poly.entity_id
_entity_poly.type
_entity_poly.pdbx_seq_one_letter_code
_entity_poly.pdbx_strand_id
1 'polypeptide(L)' 'MGKSLIAFCESAGHKRGMQAVQLYTNEMMADNLLVYPRLGYANVGQRTEDGFKRVYFEKLLTPPDLI' A
#
# COMPACT_ATOMS: atom_id res chain seq x y z
N MET A 1 7.06 4.16 -12.90
CA MET A 1 7.38 2.81 -12.39
C MET A 1 6.67 2.48 -11.08
N GLY A 2 6.82 3.25 -9.98
CA GLY A 2 6.19 2.93 -8.70
C GLY A 2 4.66 2.73 -8.73
N LYS A 3 3.91 3.66 -9.34
CA LYS A 3 2.44 3.53 -9.49
C LYS A 3 2.02 2.30 -10.30
N SER A 4 2.79 1.95 -11.34
CA SER A 4 2.50 0.78 -12.18
C SER A 4 2.68 -0.53 -11.41
N LEU A 5 3.69 -0.61 -10.53
CA LEU A 5 3.89 -1.76 -9.67
C LEU A 5 2.76 -1.91 -8.64
N ILE A 6 2.32 -0.79 -8.06
CA ILE A 6 1.18 -0.79 -7.12
C ILE A 6 -0.09 -1.27 -7.82
N ALA A 7 -0.41 -0.74 -9.00
CA ALA A 7 -1.58 -1.15 -9.78
C ALA A 7 -1.51 -2.64 -10.17
N PHE A 8 -0.32 -3.14 -10.48
CA PHE A 8 -0.11 -4.57 -10.73
C PHE A 8 -0.40 -5.42 -9.48
N CYS A 9 0.11 -5.02 -8.31
CA CYS A 9 -0.17 -5.71 -7.05
C CYS A 9 -1.66 -5.72 -6.69
N GLU A 10 -2.35 -4.59 -6.87
CA GLU A 10 -3.80 -4.49 -6.66
C GLU A 10 -4.56 -5.44 -7.61
N SER A 11 -4.24 -5.42 -8.91
CA SER A 11 -4.85 -6.33 -9.89
C SER A 11 -4.58 -7.81 -9.58
N ALA A 12 -3.36 -8.15 -9.18
CA ALA A 12 -3.00 -9.51 -8.79
C ALA A 12 -3.73 -9.94 -7.52
N GLY A 13 -3.88 -9.04 -6.54
CA GLY A 13 -4.62 -9.29 -5.31
C GLY A 13 -6.10 -9.57 -5.57
N HIS A 14 -6.75 -8.76 -6.41
CA HIS A 14 -8.15 -9.01 -6.81
C HIS A 14 -8.31 -10.38 -7.48
N LYS A 15 -7.43 -10.73 -8.44
CA LYS A 15 -7.47 -12.02 -9.14
C LYS A 15 -7.29 -13.23 -8.21
N ARG A 16 -6.63 -13.04 -7.07
CA ARG A 16 -6.36 -14.09 -6.08
C ARG A 16 -7.32 -14.07 -4.89
N GLY A 17 -8.32 -13.18 -4.89
CA GLY A 17 -9.25 -13.03 -3.77
C GLY A 17 -8.57 -12.55 -2.48
N MET A 18 -7.47 -11.80 -2.59
CA MET A 18 -6.84 -11.18 -1.43
C MET A 18 -7.70 -10.04 -0.89
N GLN A 19 -7.67 -9.84 0.42
CA GLN A 19 -8.48 -8.83 1.11
C GLN A 19 -7.82 -7.44 1.12
N ALA A 20 -6.50 -7.37 1.00
CA ALA A 20 -5.76 -6.12 1.09
C ALA A 20 -4.41 -6.20 0.37
N VAL A 21 -3.87 -5.02 0.02
CA VAL A 21 -2.45 -4.82 -0.31
C VAL A 21 -1.82 -4.03 0.83
N GLN A 22 -0.70 -4.54 1.33
CA GLN A 22 0.14 -3.86 2.30
C GLN A 22 1.46 -3.45 1.64
N LEU A 23 1.93 -2.25 1.98
CA LEU A 23 3.24 -1.76 1.59
C LEU A 23 3.87 -0.99 2.73
N TYR A 24 5.18 -0.77 2.65
CA TYR A 24 5.88 0.12 3.57
C TYR A 24 6.91 0.96 2.82
N THR A 25 7.25 2.09 3.40
CA THR A 25 8.33 2.96 2.91
C THR A 25 9.16 3.47 4.08
N ASN A 26 10.41 3.83 3.82
CA ASN A 26 11.21 4.52 4.82
C ASN A 26 10.58 5.89 5.18
N GLU A 27 10.65 6.31 6.44
CA GLU A 27 10.11 7.59 6.90
C GLU A 27 10.69 8.81 6.16
N MET A 28 11.92 8.69 5.63
CA MET A 28 12.60 9.76 4.90
C MET A 28 12.09 9.93 3.45
N MET A 29 11.25 9.00 2.97
CA MET A 29 10.72 9.04 1.60
C MET A 29 9.41 9.85 1.53
N ALA A 30 9.51 11.17 1.65
CA ALA A 30 8.38 12.10 1.72
C ALA A 30 7.36 11.93 0.57
N ASP A 31 7.83 11.71 -0.66
CA ASP A 31 6.96 11.52 -1.83
C ASP A 31 6.04 10.30 -1.67
N ASN A 32 6.58 9.18 -1.17
CA ASN A 32 5.80 7.97 -0.94
C ASN A 32 4.76 8.18 0.15
N LEU A 33 5.15 8.85 1.25
CA LEU A 33 4.24 9.18 2.36
C LEU A 33 3.05 10.04 1.90
N LEU A 34 3.24 10.91 0.91
CA LEU A 34 2.18 11.74 0.33
C LEU A 34 1.37 11.04 -0.76
N VAL A 35 1.99 10.15 -1.54
CA VAL A 35 1.34 9.48 -2.67
C VAL A 35 0.42 8.35 -2.23
N TYR A 36 0.82 7.52 -1.26
CA TYR A 36 0.02 6.34 -0.89
C TYR A 36 -1.38 6.68 -0.35
N PRO A 37 -1.57 7.71 0.50
CA PRO A 37 -2.90 8.14 0.89
C PRO A 37 -3.79 8.54 -0.29
N ARG A 38 -3.22 9.21 -1.29
CA ARG A 38 -3.95 9.60 -2.52
C ARG A 38 -4.34 8.41 -3.39
N LEU A 39 -3.68 7.26 -3.21
CA LEU A 39 -4.01 6.00 -3.87
C LEU A 39 -5.01 5.15 -3.07
N GLY A 40 -5.49 5.65 -1.93
CA GLY A 40 -6.46 4.96 -1.07
C GLY A 40 -5.84 4.07 0.00
N TYR A 41 -4.53 4.19 0.25
CA TYR A 41 -3.89 3.45 1.34
C TYR A 41 -3.97 4.23 2.65
N ALA A 42 -4.40 3.56 3.71
CA ALA A 42 -4.38 4.08 5.07
C ALA A 42 -3.04 3.80 5.73
N ASN A 43 -2.50 4.76 6.50
CA ASN A 43 -1.35 4.50 7.37
C ASN A 43 -1.80 3.62 8.54
N VAL A 44 -1.15 2.47 8.71
CA VAL A 44 -1.49 1.47 9.74
C VAL A 44 -0.42 1.35 10.82
N GLY A 45 0.63 2.17 10.76
CA GLY A 45 1.62 2.28 11.82
C GLY A 45 3.03 2.59 11.34
N GLN A 46 3.91 2.83 12.31
CA GLN A 46 5.34 3.04 12.10
C GLN A 46 6.13 2.08 12.97
N ARG A 47 7.21 1.50 12.43
CA ARG A 47 8.06 0.53 13.12
C ARG A 47 9.52 0.79 12.79
N THR A 48 10.41 0.48 13.74
CA THR A 48 11.84 0.42 13.45
C THR A 48 12.22 -1.04 13.23
N GLU A 49 12.71 -1.36 12.03
CA GLU A 49 13.11 -2.70 11.62
C GLU A 49 14.51 -2.62 10.98
N ASP A 50 15.43 -3.44 11.47
CA ASP A 50 16.82 -3.49 10.98
C ASP A 50 17.54 -2.13 11.00
N GLY A 51 17.21 -1.27 11.97
CA GLY A 51 17.74 0.10 12.09
C GLY A 51 17.07 1.13 11.18
N PHE A 52 16.05 0.74 10.40
CA PHE A 52 15.29 1.63 9.55
C PHE A 52 13.90 1.90 10.11
N LYS A 53 13.48 3.16 10.15
CA LYS A 53 12.10 3.53 10.45
C LYS A 53 11.25 3.43 9.20
N ARG A 54 10.24 2.59 9.27
CA ARG A 54 9.32 2.24 8.19
C ARG A 54 7.91 2.68 8.57
N VAL A 55 7.21 3.27 7.61
CA VAL A 55 5.79 3.61 7.70
C VAL A 55 5.01 2.61 6.86
N TYR A 56 4.04 1.95 7.47
CA TYR A 56 3.21 0.90 6.88
C TYR A 56 1.89 1.47 6.42
N PHE A 57 1.46 0.97 5.27
CA PHE A 57 0.23 1.37 4.62
C PHE A 57 -0.55 0.15 4.17
N GLU A 58 -1.88 0.23 4.25
CA GLU A 58 -2.78 -0.82 3.82
C GLU A 58 -3.91 -0.24 2.98
N LYS A 59 -4.28 -0.95 1.92
CA LYS A 59 -5.49 -0.68 1.15
C LYS A 59 -6.30 -1.96 1.05
N LEU A 60 -7.52 -1.92 1.56
CA LEU A 60 -8.48 -3.00 1.36
C LEU A 60 -8.80 -3.11 -0.13
N LEU A 61 -8.76 -4.33 -0.64
CA LEU A 61 -9.22 -4.67 -1.98
C LEU A 61 -10.71 -4.99 -1.86
N THR A 62 -11.55 -3.96 -1.91
CA THR A 62 -12.99 -4.18 -2.04
C THR A 62 -13.23 -4.97 -3.33
N PRO A 63 -14.07 -6.01 -3.32
CA PRO A 63 -14.58 -6.57 -4.57
C PRO A 63 -15.13 -5.41 -5.40
N PRO A 64 -14.87 -5.34 -6.72
CA PRO A 64 -15.64 -4.44 -7.56
C PRO A 64 -17.11 -4.75 -7.27
N ASP A 65 -17.87 -3.72 -6.89
CA ASP A 65 -19.25 -3.86 -6.45
C ASP A 65 -19.98 -4.82 -7.40
N LEU A 66 -20.47 -5.94 -6.84
CA LEU A 66 -21.40 -6.83 -7.53
C LEU A 66 -22.70 -6.03 -7.67
N ILE A 67 -22.80 -5.26 -8.74
CA ILE A 67 -24.05 -4.73 -9.29
C ILE A 67 -24.66 -5.81 -10.19
#